data_AF-A0AAD7UPG5-F1
#
_entry.id   AF-A0AAD7UPG5-F1
#
_cell.length_a   1.000
_cell.length_b   1.000
_cell.length_c   1.000
_cell.angle_alpha   90.00
_cell.angle_beta   90.00
_cell.angle_gamma   90.00
#
_symmetry.space_group_name_H-M   'P 1'
#
loop_
_entity.id
_entity.type
_entity.pdbx_description
1 polymer ?
#
loop_
_entity_poly.entity_id
_entity_poly.type
_entity_poly.pdbx_seq_one_letter_code
_entity_poly.pdbx_strand_id
1 'polypeptide(L)'
;MSTGVVKVPTFSAKGFDIYGVSVDSAEANAAFAAKYHFTFPLLCDTSKAMTRAFECCRASGDDPCAMSKRVCVCVDADGTVFKYIDPFDALQGPKQLLEEL
;
A
#
# COMPACT_ATOMS: atom_id res chain seq x y z
N MET A 1 20.56 18.83 -1.36
CA MET A 1 20.22 17.54 -2.02
C MET A 1 18.72 17.50 -2.17
N SER A 2 18.20 17.35 -3.38
CA SER A 2 16.75 17.34 -3.62
C SER A 2 16.15 16.14 -2.89
N THR A 3 15.27 16.39 -1.91
CA THR A 3 14.37 15.39 -1.33
C THR A 3 13.34 15.06 -2.40
N GLY A 4 13.76 14.32 -3.43
CA GLY A 4 12.93 13.97 -4.57
C GLY A 4 11.84 13.01 -4.11
N VAL A 5 10.67 13.56 -3.78
CA VAL A 5 9.46 12.76 -3.53
C VAL A 5 9.19 11.96 -4.79
N VAL A 6 9.21 10.63 -4.67
CA VAL A 6 8.79 9.73 -5.74
C VAL A 6 7.32 9.97 -6.01
N LYS A 7 6.99 10.25 -7.27
CA LYS A 7 5.60 10.53 -7.69
C LYS A 7 5.00 9.29 -8.36
N VAL A 8 3.68 9.16 -8.28
CA VAL A 8 2.91 8.09 -8.94
C VAL A 8 3.30 7.89 -10.42
N PRO A 9 3.46 8.93 -11.26
CA PRO A 9 3.80 8.74 -12.67
C PRO A 9 5.13 8.02 -12.91
N THR A 10 6.04 8.00 -11.94
CA THR A 10 7.32 7.26 -12.05
C THR A 10 7.09 5.75 -12.04
N PHE A 11 6.13 5.27 -11.24
CA PHE A 11 5.73 3.85 -11.25
C PHE A 11 4.93 3.52 -12.51
N SER A 12 4.01 4.40 -12.92
CA SER A 12 3.22 4.20 -14.15
C SER A 12 4.11 4.11 -15.39
N ALA A 13 5.21 4.90 -15.46
CA ALA A 13 6.19 4.81 -16.54
C ALA A 13 6.95 3.46 -16.60
N LYS A 14 6.97 2.71 -15.51
CA LYS A 14 7.50 1.34 -15.42
C LYS A 14 6.43 0.25 -15.60
N GLY A 15 5.19 0.64 -15.89
CA GLY A 15 4.08 -0.31 -16.07
C GLY A 15 3.39 -0.73 -14.77
N PHE A 16 3.58 0.01 -13.67
CA PHE A 16 2.95 -0.29 -12.39
C PHE A 16 1.86 0.71 -12.03
N ASP A 17 0.71 0.19 -11.61
CA ASP A 17 -0.34 0.94 -10.94
C ASP A 17 -0.17 0.86 -9.41
N ILE A 18 -0.54 1.93 -8.72
CA ILE A 18 -0.44 2.01 -7.25
C ILE A 18 -1.84 1.97 -6.64
N TYR A 19 -2.02 1.10 -5.66
CA TYR A 19 -3.22 1.03 -4.82
C TYR A 19 -2.81 1.08 -3.35
N GLY A 20 -3.32 2.06 -2.60
CA GLY A 20 -3.28 1.99 -1.15
C GLY A 20 -4.39 1.07 -0.65
N VAL A 21 -4.14 0.29 0.40
CA VAL A 21 -5.14 -0.63 0.96
C VAL A 21 -5.19 -0.48 2.47
N SER A 22 -6.39 -0.32 3.02
CA SER A 22 -6.61 -0.35 4.47
C SER A 22 -7.91 -1.05 4.81
N VAL A 23 -8.07 -1.41 6.08
CA VAL A 23 -9.30 -2.04 6.61
C VAL A 23 -10.37 -1.01 6.96
N ASP A 24 -10.14 0.27 6.64
CA ASP A 24 -11.03 1.37 6.99
C ASP A 24 -12.26 1.44 6.06
N SER A 25 -13.31 2.09 6.56
CA SER A 25 -14.52 2.42 5.78
C SER A 25 -14.21 3.32 4.57
N ALA A 26 -15.10 3.32 3.58
CA ALA A 26 -15.02 4.18 2.41
C ALA A 26 -14.97 5.67 2.78
N GLU A 27 -15.74 6.10 3.77
CA GLU A 27 -15.78 7.49 4.24
C GLU A 27 -14.45 7.92 4.84
N ALA A 28 -13.86 7.08 5.71
CA ALA A 28 -12.57 7.33 6.32
C ALA A 28 -11.44 7.40 5.27
N ASN A 29 -11.42 6.45 4.32
CA ASN A 29 -10.44 6.45 3.24
C ASN A 29 -10.60 7.65 2.30
N ALA A 30 -11.84 8.05 1.96
CA ALA A 30 -12.09 9.23 1.15
C ALA A 30 -11.61 10.51 1.86
N ALA A 31 -11.89 10.65 3.16
CA ALA A 31 -11.40 11.78 3.96
C ALA A 31 -9.87 11.79 4.06
N PHE A 32 -9.23 10.63 4.21
CA PHE A 32 -7.78 10.50 4.27
C PHE A 32 -7.12 10.85 2.92
N ALA A 33 -7.64 10.30 1.82
CA ALA A 33 -7.17 10.62 0.48
C ALA A 33 -7.29 12.11 0.16
N ALA A 34 -8.41 12.74 0.55
CA ALA A 34 -8.61 14.18 0.37
C ALA A 34 -7.63 15.01 1.22
N LYS A 35 -7.43 14.63 2.48
CA LYS A 35 -6.52 15.33 3.41
C LYS A 35 -5.07 15.31 2.94
N TYR A 36 -4.61 14.21 2.35
CA TYR A 36 -3.23 14.02 1.90
C TYR A 36 -3.04 14.16 0.39
N HIS A 37 -4.09 14.55 -0.34
CA HIS A 37 -4.08 14.77 -1.79
C HIS A 37 -3.48 13.60 -2.58
N PHE A 38 -3.88 12.37 -2.26
CA PHE A 38 -3.38 11.20 -2.98
C PHE A 38 -3.82 11.21 -4.44
N THR A 39 -2.88 10.89 -5.33
CA THR A 39 -3.13 10.77 -6.79
C THR A 39 -3.22 9.31 -7.21
N PHE A 40 -3.56 8.42 -6.28
CA PHE A 40 -3.77 7.00 -6.48
C PHE A 40 -4.96 6.53 -5.62
N PRO A 41 -5.68 5.48 -6.04
CA PRO A 41 -6.85 4.99 -5.32
C PRO A 41 -6.49 4.35 -3.98
N LEU A 42 -7.43 4.45 -3.03
CA LEU A 42 -7.43 3.69 -1.78
C LEU A 42 -8.53 2.63 -1.82
N LEU A 43 -8.16 1.36 -1.73
CA LEU A 43 -9.06 0.21 -1.62
C LEU A 43 -9.46 0.01 -0.16
N CYS A 44 -10.76 -0.18 0.06
CA CYS A 44 -11.33 -0.41 1.38
C CYS A 44 -11.51 -1.92 1.61
N ASP A 45 -10.52 -2.56 2.22
CA ASP A 45 -10.54 -3.97 2.62
C ASP A 45 -11.31 -4.17 3.94
N THR A 46 -12.56 -3.70 4.00
CA THR A 46 -13.38 -3.75 5.22
C THR A 46 -13.67 -5.17 5.70
N SER A 47 -13.63 -6.15 4.78
CA SER A 47 -13.72 -7.59 5.10
C SER A 47 -12.41 -8.19 5.62
N LYS A 48 -11.30 -7.44 5.52
CA LYS A 48 -9.92 -7.86 5.84
C LYS A 48 -9.47 -9.07 5.01
N ALA A 49 -10.03 -9.25 3.81
CA ALA A 49 -9.75 -10.40 2.94
C ALA A 49 -8.34 -10.29 2.35
N MET A 50 -7.99 -9.11 1.79
CA MET A 50 -6.64 -8.87 1.27
C MET A 50 -5.61 -8.87 2.39
N THR A 51 -5.95 -8.24 3.52
CA THR A 51 -5.10 -8.15 4.71
C THR A 51 -4.73 -9.54 5.23
N ARG A 52 -5.67 -10.50 5.21
CA ARG A 52 -5.37 -11.89 5.56
C ARG A 52 -4.59 -12.62 4.47
N ALA A 53 -4.98 -12.46 3.20
CA ALA A 53 -4.33 -13.14 2.08
C ALA A 53 -2.84 -12.77 1.94
N PHE A 54 -2.49 -11.51 2.23
CA PHE A 54 -1.11 -11.03 2.23
C PHE A 54 -0.43 -11.09 3.61
N GLU A 55 -1.02 -11.78 4.59
CA GLU A 55 -0.43 -11.97 5.93
C GLU A 55 -0.10 -10.64 6.67
N CYS A 56 -0.87 -9.60 6.37
CA CYS A 56 -0.70 -8.24 6.86
C CYS A 56 -1.45 -7.96 8.17
N CYS A 57 -2.00 -8.97 8.84
CA CYS A 57 -2.80 -8.75 10.04
C CYS A 57 -1.97 -8.14 11.18
N ARG A 58 -2.50 -7.08 11.79
CA ARG A 58 -2.02 -6.52 13.04
C ARG A 58 -3.13 -6.57 14.09
N ALA A 59 -2.82 -7.25 15.19
CA ALA A 59 -3.74 -7.37 16.31
C ALA A 59 -3.96 -6.02 17.02
N SER A 60 -5.17 -5.81 17.53
CA SER A 60 -5.53 -4.73 18.45
C SER A 60 -6.67 -5.20 19.34
N GLY A 61 -6.49 -5.11 20.66
CA GLY A 61 -7.41 -5.73 21.61
C GLY A 61 -7.53 -7.24 21.36
N ASP A 62 -8.77 -7.74 21.32
CA ASP A 62 -9.07 -9.16 21.14
C ASP A 62 -9.16 -9.60 19.67
N ASP A 63 -9.11 -8.68 18.70
CA ASP A 63 -9.15 -9.02 17.28
C ASP A 63 -7.71 -9.19 16.74
N PRO A 64 -7.30 -10.42 16.35
CA PRO A 64 -5.95 -10.70 15.86
C PRO A 64 -5.65 -10.06 14.49
N CYS A 65 -6.68 -9.58 13.77
CA CYS A 65 -6.56 -8.89 12.50
C CYS A 65 -7.35 -7.58 12.50
N ALA A 66 -7.27 -6.83 13.60
CA ALA A 66 -7.97 -5.55 13.74
C ALA A 66 -7.51 -4.50 12.71
N MET A 67 -6.23 -4.51 12.34
CA MET A 67 -5.59 -3.51 11.46
C MET A 67 -4.72 -4.19 10.41
N SER A 68 -4.35 -3.44 9.36
CA SER A 68 -3.30 -3.83 8.42
C SER A 68 -1.93 -3.30 8.87
N LYS A 69 -0.90 -4.14 8.77
CA LYS A 69 0.51 -3.73 8.85
C LYS A 69 0.87 -2.87 7.64
N ARG A 70 1.93 -2.07 7.78
CA ARG A 70 2.49 -1.30 6.66
C ARG A 70 3.47 -2.18 5.89
N VAL A 71 2.98 -2.74 4.79
CA VAL A 71 3.77 -3.56 3.86
C VAL A 71 3.64 -3.01 2.44
N CYS A 72 4.52 -3.44 1.55
CA CYS A 72 4.37 -3.26 0.11
C CYS A 72 4.42 -4.63 -0.57
N VAL A 73 3.46 -4.88 -1.46
CA VAL A 73 3.35 -6.11 -2.24
C VAL A 73 3.37 -5.72 -3.71
N CYS A 74 4.26 -6.31 -4.49
CA CYS A 74 4.28 -6.17 -5.94
C CYS A 74 3.74 -7.46 -6.56
N VAL A 75 2.71 -7.28 -7.40
CA VAL A 75 1.97 -8.37 -8.04
C VAL A 75 2.09 -8.18 -9.56
N ASP A 76 2.46 -9.24 -10.26
CA ASP A 76 2.54 -9.25 -11.72
C ASP A 76 1.13 -9.38 -12.34
N ALA A 77 1.00 -9.16 -13.64
CA ALA A 77 -0.25 -9.22 -14.39
C ALA A 77 -0.93 -10.60 -14.35
N ASP A 78 -0.16 -11.67 -14.11
CA ASP A 78 -0.67 -13.04 -13.94
C ASP A 78 -1.13 -13.36 -12.50
N GLY A 79 -1.01 -12.40 -11.58
CA GLY A 79 -1.36 -12.55 -10.17
C GLY A 79 -0.23 -13.06 -9.28
N THR A 80 0.97 -13.26 -9.82
CA THR A 80 2.13 -13.71 -9.04
C THR A 80 2.66 -12.58 -8.16
N VAL A 81 2.78 -12.82 -6.85
CA VAL A 81 3.52 -11.94 -5.95
C VAL A 81 5.01 -12.15 -6.19
N PHE A 82 5.68 -11.17 -6.79
CA PHE A 82 7.12 -11.26 -7.07
C PHE A 82 7.98 -10.45 -6.07
N LYS A 83 7.35 -9.59 -5.25
CA LYS A 83 8.04 -8.87 -4.18
C LYS A 83 7.11 -8.62 -2.99
N TYR A 84 7.63 -8.83 -1.78
CA TYR A 84 6.94 -8.57 -0.52
C TYR A 84 7.90 -7.88 0.45
N ILE A 85 7.53 -6.70 0.96
CA ILE A 85 8.37 -5.86 1.82
C ILE A 85 7.62 -5.59 3.14
N ASP A 86 8.09 -6.21 4.22
CA ASP A 86 7.61 -6.01 5.60
C ASP A 86 8.82 -5.84 6.55
N PRO A 87 8.97 -4.69 7.24
CA PRO A 87 8.13 -3.50 7.17
C PRO A 87 8.44 -2.62 5.94
N PHE A 88 7.43 -1.95 5.39
CA PHE A 88 7.64 -0.94 4.36
C PHE A 88 7.87 0.45 4.96
N ASP A 89 9.03 1.05 4.70
CA ASP A 89 9.34 2.43 5.07
C ASP A 89 8.61 3.40 4.12
N ALA A 90 7.64 4.16 4.64
CA ALA A 90 6.87 5.11 3.83
C ALA A 90 7.70 6.29 3.28
N LEU A 91 8.84 6.59 3.89
CA LEU A 91 9.71 7.70 3.49
C LEU A 91 10.74 7.26 2.44
N GLN A 92 11.41 6.14 2.67
CA GLN A 92 12.51 5.67 1.80
C GLN A 92 12.09 4.55 0.83
N GLY A 93 11.10 3.75 1.19
CA GLY A 93 10.67 2.57 0.45
C GLY A 93 10.28 2.82 -1.00
N PRO A 94 9.53 3.90 -1.35
CA PRO A 94 9.19 4.17 -2.75
C PRO A 94 10.41 4.35 -3.66
N LYS A 95 11.47 5.01 -3.14
CA LYS A 95 12.69 5.24 -3.91
C LYS A 95 13.48 3.94 -4.08
N GLN A 96 13.67 3.21 -2.98
CA GLN A 96 14.39 1.93 -2.99
C GLN A 96 13.69 0.91 -3.92
N LEU A 97 12.35 0.84 -3.84
CA LEU A 97 11.58 -0.05 -4.70
C LEU A 97 11.78 0.27 -6.19
N LEU A 98 11.76 1.54 -6.58
CA LEU A 98 11.99 1.93 -7.97
C LEU A 98 13.37 1.61 -8.53
N GLU A 99 14.38 1.49 -7.66
CA GLU A 99 15.74 1.10 -8.07
C GLU A 99 15.82 -0.40 -8.41
N GLU A 100 14.85 -1.20 -7.95
CA GLU A 100 14.78 -2.65 -8.15
C GLU A 100 13.71 -3.08 -9.18
N LEU A 101 12.74 -2.20 -9.50
CA LEU A 101 11.77 -2.35 -10.59
C LEU A 101 12.34 -1.78 -11.89
#